data_AF-A0A5N5PET2-F1
#
_entry.id   AF-A0A5N5PET2-F1
#
_cell.length_a   1.000
_cell.length_b   1.000
_cell.length_c   1.000
_cell.angle_alpha   90.00
_cell.angle_beta   90.00
_cell.angle_gamma   90.00
#
_symmetry.space_group_name_H-M   'P 1'
#
loop_
_entity.id
_entity.type
_entity.pdbx_description
1 polymer ?
#
loop_
_entity_poly.entity_id
_entity_poly.type
_entity_poly.pdbx_seq_one_letter_code
_entity_poly.pdbx_strand_id
1 'polypeptide(L)'
;MEMFKNNVRFEFLDVCYFGENHEDRFNTVLRAVMQLVADGKITELRPIQTYPLSRLEEAFRFMQSGAHSGKIVLVPHDDDNVMIMPSQKPTYHFDPNASYVIAGGLGGLGRSMARWMVRRGAKNLILLSRFGPVRDSGKELIAELEDAGATVAAPPCDVTDRSTLARVLEKCGKEMPPVRGCIQGSMILKDAIFANMTLDDYNAAVRPKVHGPWNLHEVLPKELDFFILLSSGSGIVGKGGQANYCVGNAYQDALARHRVSQGLKATVLDLGIILSVGYAAEKIDVMGHLRAQGYSALREEEYHALLDELCNPTNPTPPLTRSQLSLGFEIPETLRSKGIEFLGWMYEPLFRQLHQIRTLGGVVEENKDTVNYSMLLAGAETQEAAEDVITKAIVEKLSRALGIDVAALDASQPLHAYGVDSLVAVELRTWLSKEMGADVAVFDIVGDSTIRSLGSFVAGRSTLVRFNQVEL
;
A
#
# COMPACT_ATOMS: atom_id res chain seq x y z
N MET A 1 15.69 -22.00 48.49
CA MET A 1 15.42 -21.11 49.64
C MET A 1 16.27 -21.42 50.88
N GLU A 2 16.73 -22.66 51.10
CA GLU A 2 17.54 -22.97 52.30
C GLU A 2 18.85 -22.19 52.42
N MET A 3 19.51 -21.86 51.31
CA MET A 3 20.74 -21.05 51.34
C MET A 3 20.53 -19.64 51.92
N PHE A 4 19.32 -19.07 51.82
CA PHE A 4 19.01 -17.77 52.41
C PHE A 4 18.90 -17.80 53.93
N LYS A 5 18.78 -19.00 54.55
CA LYS A 5 18.87 -19.17 56.01
C LYS A 5 20.28 -18.85 56.54
N ASN A 6 21.29 -18.82 55.66
CA ASN A 6 22.66 -18.46 55.99
C ASN A 6 22.96 -16.97 55.69
N ASN A 7 21.93 -16.10 55.61
CA ASN A 7 22.07 -14.68 55.25
C ASN A 7 22.78 -14.43 53.90
N VAL A 8 22.61 -15.34 52.94
CA VAL A 8 23.14 -15.15 51.58
C VAL A 8 22.30 -14.12 50.84
N ARG A 9 22.93 -13.24 50.05
CA ARG A 9 22.26 -12.36 49.09
C ARG A 9 22.47 -12.88 47.67
N PHE A 10 21.40 -12.94 46.89
CA PHE A 10 21.46 -13.30 45.48
C PHE A 10 21.10 -12.07 44.64
N GLU A 11 21.95 -11.73 43.67
CA GLU A 11 21.77 -10.56 42.80
C GLU A 11 21.95 -10.97 41.33
N PHE A 12 21.09 -10.44 40.47
CA PHE A 12 21.25 -10.51 39.02
C PHE A 12 21.80 -9.18 38.53
N LEU A 13 22.86 -9.21 37.73
CA LEU A 13 23.46 -8.03 37.14
C LEU A 13 23.46 -8.16 35.62
N ASP A 14 22.69 -7.32 34.96
CA ASP A 14 22.79 -7.06 33.53
C ASP A 14 23.50 -5.72 33.35
N VAL A 15 24.71 -5.76 32.76
CA VAL A 15 25.55 -4.59 32.58
C VAL A 15 24.95 -3.62 31.55
N CYS A 16 24.24 -4.12 30.54
CA CYS A 16 23.62 -3.28 29.51
C CYS A 16 22.45 -2.49 30.10
N TYR A 17 21.54 -3.19 30.79
CA TYR A 17 20.42 -2.56 31.47
C TYR A 17 20.89 -1.54 32.53
N PHE A 18 21.94 -1.89 33.28
CA PHE A 18 22.53 -1.01 34.29
C PHE A 18 23.11 0.28 33.67
N GLY A 19 23.76 0.18 32.50
CA GLY A 19 24.30 1.33 31.78
C GLY A 19 23.22 2.28 31.26
N GLU A 20 22.12 1.74 30.73
CA GLU A 20 21.03 2.54 30.15
C GLU A 20 20.15 3.24 31.19
N ASN A 21 20.00 2.66 32.40
CA ASN A 21 19.01 3.14 33.38
C ASN A 21 19.64 3.78 34.64
N HIS A 22 20.95 3.63 34.84
CA HIS A 22 21.64 4.11 36.05
C HIS A 22 22.97 4.80 35.71
N GLU A 23 22.91 5.79 34.82
CA GLU A 23 24.06 6.47 34.22
C GLU A 23 25.12 6.94 35.25
N ASP A 24 24.70 7.59 36.34
CA ASP A 24 25.61 8.10 37.37
C ASP A 24 26.41 6.98 38.06
N ARG A 25 25.75 5.85 38.36
CA ARG A 25 26.38 4.69 38.99
C ARG A 25 27.28 3.95 38.00
N PHE A 26 26.84 3.81 36.75
CA PHE A 26 27.66 3.21 35.69
C PHE A 26 28.93 4.02 35.43
N ASN A 27 28.83 5.36 35.40
CA ASN A 27 29.96 6.26 35.26
C ASN A 27 30.97 6.08 36.40
N THR A 28 30.48 5.95 37.63
CA THR A 28 31.33 5.68 38.81
C THR A 28 32.08 4.35 38.67
N VAL A 29 31.40 3.27 38.27
CA VAL A 29 32.02 1.96 38.03
C VAL A 29 33.04 2.03 36.91
N LEU A 30 32.70 2.66 35.79
CA LEU A 30 33.60 2.79 34.64
C LEU A 30 34.88 3.57 35.00
N ARG A 31 34.77 4.66 35.79
CA ARG A 31 35.94 5.40 36.31
C ARG A 31 36.82 4.50 37.18
N ALA A 32 36.22 3.71 38.07
CA ALA A 32 36.98 2.77 38.89
C ALA A 32 37.70 1.71 38.04
N VAL A 33 37.05 1.16 37.01
CA VAL A 33 37.67 0.22 36.06
C VAL A 33 38.84 0.89 35.33
N MET A 34 38.67 2.10 34.82
CA MET A 34 39.75 2.85 34.15
C MET A 34 40.92 3.14 35.10
N GLN A 35 40.66 3.42 36.37
CA GLN A 35 41.72 3.57 37.37
C GLN A 35 42.49 2.26 37.59
N LEU A 36 41.80 1.11 37.63
CA LEU A 36 42.46 -0.19 37.72
C LEU A 36 43.35 -0.48 36.50
N VAL A 37 42.94 -0.04 35.30
CA VAL A 37 43.79 -0.12 34.08
C VAL A 37 45.02 0.78 34.24
N ALA A 38 44.83 2.04 34.66
CA ALA A 38 45.91 3.00 34.84
C ALA A 38 46.93 2.55 35.90
N ASP A 39 46.45 1.91 36.96
CA ASP A 39 47.26 1.31 38.02
C ASP A 39 47.95 -0.01 37.58
N GLY A 40 47.63 -0.54 36.39
CA GLY A 40 48.14 -1.82 35.88
C GLY A 40 47.60 -3.05 36.60
N LYS A 41 46.54 -2.92 37.40
CA LYS A 41 45.91 -4.02 38.17
C LYS A 41 45.05 -4.92 37.29
N ILE A 42 44.51 -4.38 36.21
CA ILE A 42 43.86 -5.14 35.14
C ILE A 42 44.57 -4.83 33.82
N THR A 43 44.70 -5.85 32.98
CA THR A 43 45.39 -5.77 31.68
C THR A 43 44.50 -6.32 30.59
N GLU A 44 44.92 -6.15 29.35
CA GLU A 44 44.23 -6.71 28.18
C GLU A 44 44.08 -8.23 28.29
N LEU A 45 42.91 -8.74 27.90
CA LEU A 45 42.62 -10.16 27.94
C LEU A 45 43.34 -10.85 26.76
N ARG A 46 44.25 -11.78 27.06
CA ARG A 46 44.96 -12.58 26.06
C ARG A 46 44.50 -14.06 26.12
N PRO A 47 44.47 -14.77 24.97
CA PRO A 47 44.80 -14.32 23.62
C PRO A 47 43.68 -13.45 22.99
N ILE A 48 44.06 -12.55 22.10
CA ILE A 48 43.13 -11.82 21.23
C ILE A 48 43.15 -12.52 19.87
N GLN A 49 42.00 -13.06 19.46
CA GLN A 49 41.83 -13.69 18.15
C GLN A 49 41.11 -12.72 17.24
N THR A 50 41.76 -12.35 16.14
CA THR A 50 41.25 -11.35 15.22
C THR A 50 40.70 -11.99 13.96
N TYR A 51 39.54 -11.49 13.50
CA TYR A 51 38.92 -11.88 12.23
C TYR A 51 38.61 -10.62 11.41
N PRO A 52 38.78 -10.66 10.07
CA PRO A 52 38.29 -9.58 9.21
C PRO A 52 36.75 -9.58 9.19
N LEU A 53 36.11 -8.45 8.84
CA LEU A 53 34.64 -8.37 8.80
C LEU A 53 34.05 -9.30 7.72
N SER A 54 34.78 -9.54 6.64
CA SER A 54 34.42 -10.54 5.61
C SER A 54 34.27 -11.96 6.16
N ARG A 55 34.90 -12.27 7.30
CA ARG A 55 34.83 -13.58 7.98
C ARG A 55 34.00 -13.54 9.26
N LEU A 56 32.97 -12.69 9.29
CA LEU A 56 32.03 -12.57 10.39
C LEU A 56 31.44 -13.94 10.80
N GLU A 57 30.96 -14.71 9.84
CA GLU A 57 30.33 -16.01 10.10
C GLU A 57 31.30 -17.01 10.76
N GLU A 58 32.56 -17.03 10.32
CA GLU A 58 33.61 -17.87 10.90
C GLU A 58 33.87 -17.49 12.36
N ALA A 59 33.99 -16.19 12.65
CA ALA A 59 34.20 -15.69 14.01
C ALA A 59 33.06 -16.09 14.96
N PHE A 60 31.80 -15.98 14.51
CA PHE A 60 30.63 -16.37 15.30
C PHE A 60 30.53 -17.89 15.49
N ARG A 61 30.81 -18.70 14.46
CA ARG A 61 30.86 -20.17 14.59
C ARG A 61 31.95 -20.60 15.57
N PHE A 62 33.13 -19.98 15.50
CA PHE A 62 34.20 -20.25 16.45
C PHE A 62 33.82 -19.84 17.88
N MET A 63 33.16 -18.69 18.07
CA MET A 63 32.63 -18.28 19.37
C MET A 63 31.63 -19.30 19.93
N GLN A 64 30.68 -19.76 19.10
CA GLN A 64 29.66 -20.74 19.48
C GLN A 64 30.24 -22.10 19.89
N SER A 65 31.39 -22.49 19.34
CA SER A 65 32.06 -23.75 19.69
C SER A 65 32.54 -23.82 21.14
N GLY A 66 32.70 -22.67 21.81
CA GLY A 66 33.27 -22.56 23.16
C GLY A 66 34.77 -22.88 23.24
N ALA A 67 35.43 -23.16 22.11
CA ALA A 67 36.86 -23.49 22.06
C ALA A 67 37.79 -22.26 22.20
N HIS A 68 37.23 -21.05 22.27
CA HIS A 68 38.00 -19.83 22.38
C HIS A 68 38.42 -19.54 23.83
N SER A 69 39.64 -19.06 24.01
CA SER A 69 40.09 -18.38 25.22
C SER A 69 40.37 -16.92 24.91
N GLY A 70 40.23 -16.05 25.91
CA GLY A 70 40.39 -14.61 25.71
C GLY A 70 39.25 -13.98 24.91
N LYS A 71 39.57 -13.12 23.94
CA LYS A 71 38.58 -12.32 23.22
C LYS A 71 38.70 -12.48 21.71
N ILE A 72 37.54 -12.65 21.05
CA ILE A 72 37.42 -12.57 19.59
C ILE A 72 37.11 -11.11 19.24
N VAL A 73 37.86 -10.55 18.30
CA VAL A 73 37.74 -9.16 17.85
C VAL A 73 37.63 -9.13 16.33
N LEU A 74 36.61 -8.43 15.83
CA LEU A 74 36.45 -8.19 14.41
C LEU A 74 37.18 -6.90 14.03
N VAL A 75 38.04 -6.97 13.02
CA VAL A 75 38.86 -5.83 12.56
C VAL A 75 38.50 -5.52 11.11
N PRO A 76 38.01 -4.31 10.79
CA PRO A 76 37.71 -3.92 9.42
C PRO A 76 38.99 -3.81 8.58
N HIS A 77 38.94 -4.29 7.34
CA HIS A 77 39.96 -4.11 6.31
C HIS A 77 39.34 -3.48 5.05
N ASP A 78 40.13 -2.78 4.24
CA ASP A 78 39.66 -2.06 3.06
C ASP A 78 39.06 -2.98 1.98
N ASP A 79 39.48 -4.25 1.96
CA ASP A 79 39.05 -5.30 1.04
C ASP A 79 37.92 -6.20 1.60
N ASP A 80 37.38 -5.87 2.77
CA ASP A 80 36.26 -6.60 3.36
C ASP A 80 34.98 -6.45 2.53
N ASN A 81 34.62 -7.49 1.80
CA ASN A 81 33.31 -7.59 1.15
C ASN A 81 32.26 -8.07 2.17
N VAL A 82 31.39 -7.16 2.60
CA VAL A 82 30.33 -7.44 3.58
C VAL A 82 28.98 -6.96 3.09
N MET A 83 27.93 -7.68 3.49
CA MET A 83 26.57 -7.22 3.31
C MET A 83 26.32 -6.02 4.24
N ILE A 84 26.19 -4.84 3.65
CA ILE A 84 25.78 -3.65 4.42
C ILE A 84 24.26 -3.57 4.47
N MET A 85 23.76 -3.23 5.66
CA MET A 85 22.42 -2.68 5.78
C MET A 85 22.51 -1.21 5.36
N PRO A 86 21.78 -0.76 4.32
CA PRO A 86 21.75 0.65 3.96
C PRO A 86 21.39 1.50 5.17
N SER A 87 22.03 2.66 5.30
CA SER A 87 21.73 3.59 6.39
C SER A 87 20.25 3.95 6.36
N GLN A 88 19.57 3.74 7.49
CA GLN A 88 18.19 4.19 7.69
C GLN A 88 18.11 5.65 8.18
N LYS A 89 19.24 6.34 8.29
CA LYS A 89 19.26 7.74 8.71
C LYS A 89 18.64 8.63 7.61
N PRO A 90 17.72 9.53 7.98
CA PRO A 90 17.25 10.61 7.13
C PRO A 90 18.38 11.31 6.38
N THR A 91 18.26 11.44 5.05
CA THR A 91 19.20 12.23 4.23
C THR A 91 18.91 13.73 4.29
N TYR A 92 17.70 14.11 4.71
CA TYR A 92 17.27 15.49 4.90
C TYR A 92 16.19 15.58 6.00
N HIS A 93 15.97 16.80 6.49
CA HIS A 93 14.83 17.13 7.35
C HIS A 93 14.02 18.25 6.70
N PHE A 94 12.73 18.30 7.02
CA PHE A 94 11.88 19.42 6.61
C PHE A 94 12.38 20.72 7.26
N ASP A 95 12.36 21.82 6.51
CA ASP A 95 12.72 23.13 7.02
C ASP A 95 11.72 23.56 8.13
N PRO A 96 12.18 23.82 9.36
CA PRO A 96 11.32 24.28 10.44
C PRO A 96 10.76 25.70 10.22
N ASN A 97 11.34 26.47 9.30
CA ASN A 97 10.89 27.81 8.90
C ASN A 97 10.04 27.79 7.62
N ALA A 98 9.47 26.63 7.27
CA ALA A 98 8.53 26.47 6.18
C ALA A 98 7.21 25.87 6.67
N SER A 99 6.15 26.14 5.90
CA SER A 99 4.83 25.54 6.08
C SER A 99 4.53 24.51 4.98
N TYR A 100 3.82 23.45 5.36
CA TYR A 100 3.42 22.39 4.43
C TYR A 100 1.91 22.21 4.43
N VAL A 101 1.32 22.26 3.23
CA VAL A 101 -0.14 22.18 3.04
C VAL A 101 -0.54 20.75 2.71
N ILE A 102 -1.45 20.18 3.48
CA ILE A 102 -2.01 18.84 3.25
C ILE A 102 -3.51 18.98 3.03
N ALA A 103 -3.93 18.93 1.77
CA ALA A 103 -5.35 18.90 1.43
C ALA A 103 -5.90 17.48 1.61
N GLY A 104 -6.97 17.34 2.38
CA GLY A 104 -7.38 16.04 2.92
C GLY A 104 -6.57 15.61 4.16
N GLY A 105 -5.89 16.54 4.83
CA GLY A 105 -4.96 16.26 5.94
C GLY A 105 -5.56 15.55 7.15
N LEU A 106 -6.89 15.60 7.32
CA LEU A 106 -7.58 14.91 8.41
C LEU A 106 -8.12 13.51 8.04
N GLY A 107 -7.98 13.09 6.78
CA GLY A 107 -8.29 11.72 6.33
C GLY A 107 -7.17 10.73 6.71
N GLY A 108 -7.43 9.42 6.67
CA GLY A 108 -6.48 8.39 7.16
C GLY A 108 -5.03 8.55 6.65
N LEU A 109 -4.84 8.70 5.33
CA LEU A 109 -3.52 8.95 4.74
C LEU A 109 -2.94 10.31 5.15
N GLY A 110 -3.78 11.34 5.24
CA GLY A 110 -3.41 12.68 5.70
C GLY A 110 -2.87 12.67 7.13
N ARG A 111 -3.54 11.97 8.04
CA ARG A 111 -3.09 11.84 9.44
C ARG A 111 -1.76 11.09 9.54
N SER A 112 -1.64 9.99 8.81
CA SER A 112 -0.41 9.20 8.72
C SER A 112 0.78 10.03 8.23
N MET A 113 0.63 10.73 7.11
CA MET A 113 1.70 11.55 6.56
C MET A 113 2.02 12.76 7.46
N ALA A 114 1.03 13.38 8.10
CA ALA A 114 1.27 14.52 8.99
C ALA A 114 2.17 14.13 10.18
N ARG A 115 1.90 12.96 10.80
CA ARG A 115 2.77 12.40 11.85
C ARG A 115 4.18 12.12 11.34
N TRP A 116 4.28 11.51 10.16
CA TRP A 116 5.58 11.25 9.53
C TRP A 116 6.35 12.54 9.26
N MET A 117 5.70 13.58 8.72
CA MET A 117 6.33 14.88 8.43
C MET A 117 6.88 15.54 9.70
N VAL A 118 6.11 15.54 10.80
CA VAL A 118 6.58 16.10 12.09
C VAL A 118 7.78 15.31 12.63
N ARG A 119 7.75 13.96 12.56
CA ARG A 119 8.91 13.13 12.92
C ARG A 119 10.14 13.41 12.04
N ARG A 120 9.93 13.86 10.80
CA ARG A 120 10.99 14.27 9.84
C ARG A 120 11.37 15.76 9.94
N GLY A 121 10.92 16.46 10.99
CA GLY A 121 11.34 17.82 11.31
C GLY A 121 10.37 18.92 10.89
N ALA A 122 9.23 18.61 10.28
CA ALA A 122 8.26 19.64 9.89
C ALA A 122 7.68 20.31 11.15
N LYS A 123 7.73 21.64 11.19
CA LYS A 123 7.23 22.42 12.34
C LYS A 123 5.93 23.15 12.08
N ASN A 124 5.53 23.34 10.83
CA ASN A 124 4.32 24.11 10.51
C ASN A 124 3.48 23.34 9.48
N LEU A 125 2.28 22.91 9.88
CA LEU A 125 1.38 22.14 9.02
C LEU A 125 0.04 22.86 8.84
N ILE A 126 -0.45 22.92 7.59
CA ILE A 126 -1.76 23.43 7.25
C ILE A 126 -2.60 22.26 6.74
N LEU A 127 -3.48 21.73 7.60
CA LEU A 127 -4.31 20.56 7.34
C LEU A 127 -5.69 20.98 6.83
N LEU A 128 -5.88 20.99 5.52
CA LEU A 128 -7.14 21.42 4.92
C LEU A 128 -8.14 20.27 4.86
N SER A 129 -9.36 20.52 5.31
CA SER A 129 -10.50 19.62 5.14
C SER A 129 -11.80 20.42 5.13
N ARG A 130 -12.83 19.91 4.43
CA ARG A 130 -14.11 20.64 4.25
C ARG A 130 -14.72 21.17 5.55
N PHE A 131 -14.62 20.38 6.62
CA PHE A 131 -15.25 20.70 7.90
C PHE A 131 -14.25 21.09 9.00
N GLY A 132 -12.94 20.97 8.78
CA GLY A 132 -11.95 21.09 9.86
C GLY A 132 -12.02 19.91 10.85
N PRO A 133 -11.41 20.05 12.04
CA PRO A 133 -11.30 18.98 13.04
C PRO A 133 -12.58 18.76 13.85
N VAL A 134 -13.68 18.43 13.16
CA VAL A 134 -14.97 18.14 13.81
C VAL A 134 -14.96 16.76 14.47
N ARG A 135 -14.30 15.79 13.83
CA ARG A 135 -14.16 14.41 14.33
C ARG A 135 -13.06 14.33 15.38
N ASP A 136 -13.23 13.46 16.37
CA ASP A 136 -12.27 13.32 17.48
C ASP A 136 -10.89 12.88 16.98
N SER A 137 -10.83 11.98 15.99
CA SER A 137 -9.56 11.60 15.35
C SER A 137 -8.80 12.77 14.70
N GLY A 138 -9.49 13.83 14.31
CA GLY A 138 -8.86 15.07 13.81
C GLY A 138 -8.36 15.96 14.94
N LYS A 139 -9.09 16.03 16.05
CA LYS A 139 -8.68 16.80 17.25
C LYS A 139 -7.50 16.14 17.95
N GLU A 140 -7.55 14.81 18.11
CA GLU A 140 -6.47 13.99 18.66
C GLU A 140 -5.19 14.14 17.84
N LEU A 141 -5.28 14.12 16.51
CA LEU A 141 -4.12 14.37 15.66
C LEU A 141 -3.51 15.75 15.92
N ILE A 142 -4.33 16.81 16.00
CA ILE A 142 -3.81 18.16 16.22
C ILE A 142 -3.07 18.22 17.57
N ALA A 143 -3.69 17.73 18.64
CA ALA A 143 -3.08 17.69 19.96
C ALA A 143 -1.76 16.88 19.95
N GLU A 144 -1.74 15.71 19.32
CA GLU A 144 -0.53 14.88 19.19
C GLU A 144 0.62 15.60 18.47
N LEU A 145 0.32 16.30 17.37
CA LEU A 145 1.32 17.03 16.60
C LEU A 145 1.81 18.29 17.34
N GLU A 146 0.92 18.97 18.08
CA GLU A 146 1.26 20.11 18.93
C GLU A 146 2.12 19.70 20.13
N ASP A 147 1.82 18.56 20.77
CA ASP A 147 2.65 17.95 21.82
C ASP A 147 4.04 17.56 21.31
N ALA A 148 4.13 17.16 20.03
CA ALA A 148 5.41 16.94 19.33
C ALA A 148 6.12 18.25 18.91
N GLY A 149 5.57 19.40 19.28
CA GLY A 149 6.15 20.73 19.08
C GLY A 149 6.04 21.24 17.64
N ALA A 150 4.95 20.92 16.95
CA ALA A 150 4.57 21.53 15.67
C ALA A 150 3.40 22.50 15.84
N THR A 151 3.36 23.56 15.03
CA THR A 151 2.21 24.46 14.89
C THR A 151 1.29 23.94 13.79
N VAL A 152 0.03 23.65 14.15
CA VAL A 152 -0.94 23.05 13.22
C VAL A 152 -2.14 23.97 13.00
N ALA A 153 -2.34 24.41 11.76
CA ALA A 153 -3.55 25.08 11.34
C ALA A 153 -4.48 24.10 10.63
N ALA A 154 -5.68 23.87 11.16
CA ALA A 154 -6.68 22.99 10.55
C ALA A 154 -8.01 23.71 10.23
N PRO A 155 -8.00 24.80 9.43
CA PRO A 155 -9.21 25.55 9.12
C PRO A 155 -10.19 24.72 8.26
N PRO A 156 -11.52 24.89 8.45
CA PRO A 156 -12.51 24.35 7.53
C PRO A 156 -12.33 25.01 6.16
N CYS A 157 -12.03 24.20 5.14
CA CYS A 157 -11.76 24.65 3.79
C CYS A 157 -12.13 23.56 2.77
N ASP A 158 -13.08 23.87 1.89
CA ASP A 158 -13.29 23.10 0.66
C ASP A 158 -12.31 23.59 -0.41
N VAL A 159 -11.33 22.77 -0.77
CA VAL A 159 -10.31 23.10 -1.78
C VAL A 159 -10.88 23.31 -3.17
N THR A 160 -12.13 22.89 -3.42
CA THR A 160 -12.82 23.11 -4.70
C THR A 160 -13.37 24.54 -4.83
N ASP A 161 -13.51 25.27 -3.72
CA ASP A 161 -13.80 26.70 -3.70
C ASP A 161 -12.50 27.49 -3.66
N ARG A 162 -12.10 28.02 -4.83
CA ARG A 162 -10.88 28.82 -4.99
C ARG A 162 -10.85 30.05 -4.08
N SER A 163 -11.99 30.72 -3.89
CA SER A 163 -12.05 31.96 -3.11
C SER A 163 -11.86 31.69 -1.62
N THR A 164 -12.50 30.64 -1.11
CA THR A 164 -12.31 30.19 0.27
C THR A 164 -10.88 29.69 0.49
N LEU A 165 -10.34 28.90 -0.42
CA LEU A 165 -8.95 28.42 -0.35
C LEU A 165 -7.95 29.57 -0.27
N ALA A 166 -8.07 30.57 -1.16
CA ALA A 166 -7.18 31.73 -1.18
C ALA A 166 -7.25 32.51 0.14
N ARG A 167 -8.45 32.79 0.64
CA ARG A 167 -8.64 33.51 1.92
C ARG A 167 -8.06 32.73 3.10
N VAL A 168 -8.24 31.42 3.14
CA VAL A 168 -7.71 30.56 4.20
C VAL A 168 -6.18 30.55 4.18
N LEU A 169 -5.58 30.36 3.01
CA LEU A 169 -4.12 30.34 2.87
C LEU A 169 -3.50 31.72 3.13
N GLU A 170 -4.15 32.81 2.73
CA GLU A 170 -3.72 34.17 3.07
C GLU A 170 -3.72 34.40 4.59
N LYS A 171 -4.76 33.92 5.30
CA LYS A 171 -4.81 34.00 6.76
C LYS A 171 -3.66 33.21 7.40
N CYS A 172 -3.47 31.96 6.99
CA CYS A 172 -2.38 31.13 7.51
C CYS A 172 -1.00 31.76 7.23
N GLY A 173 -0.80 32.35 6.05
CA GLY A 173 0.46 33.02 5.68
C GLY A 173 0.79 34.28 6.48
N LYS A 174 -0.17 34.84 7.25
CA LYS A 174 0.08 35.93 8.20
C LYS A 174 0.59 35.44 9.55
N GLU A 175 0.32 34.17 9.88
CA GLU A 175 0.59 33.56 11.19
C GLU A 175 1.69 32.50 11.12
N MET A 176 2.00 31.97 9.93
CA MET A 176 2.91 30.84 9.71
C MET A 176 3.98 31.18 8.67
N PRO A 177 5.13 30.47 8.67
CA PRO A 177 6.18 30.69 7.67
C PRO A 177 5.75 30.38 6.23
N PRO A 178 6.53 30.78 5.21
CA PRO A 178 6.19 30.55 3.79
C PRO A 178 5.90 29.09 3.46
N VAL A 179 4.91 28.86 2.58
CA VAL A 179 4.58 27.50 2.13
C VAL A 179 5.65 27.00 1.17
N ARG A 180 6.24 25.83 1.46
CA ARG A 180 7.25 25.18 0.62
C ARG A 180 6.83 23.84 0.05
N GLY A 181 5.77 23.23 0.55
CA GLY A 181 5.30 21.95 0.02
C GLY A 181 3.80 21.79 0.08
N CYS A 182 3.27 21.01 -0.86
CA CYS A 182 1.86 20.67 -0.92
C CYS A 182 1.65 19.19 -1.24
N ILE A 183 0.74 18.55 -0.50
CA ILE A 183 0.23 17.22 -0.80
C ILE A 183 -1.29 17.31 -0.93
N GLN A 184 -1.82 16.90 -2.08
CA GLN A 184 -3.25 16.83 -2.32
C GLN A 184 -3.74 15.38 -2.22
N GLY A 185 -4.37 15.06 -1.10
CA GLY A 185 -5.04 13.80 -0.81
C GLY A 185 -6.55 13.91 -0.61
N SER A 186 -7.17 15.07 -0.88
CA SER A 186 -8.62 15.22 -0.74
C SER A 186 -9.34 14.41 -1.81
N MET A 187 -10.32 13.60 -1.39
CA MET A 187 -11.11 12.79 -2.30
C MET A 187 -12.50 12.48 -1.72
N ILE A 188 -13.41 12.11 -2.60
CA ILE A 188 -14.74 11.59 -2.28
C ILE A 188 -14.99 10.41 -3.22
N LEU A 189 -15.53 9.31 -2.69
CA LEU A 189 -16.00 8.18 -3.50
C LEU A 189 -17.51 8.22 -3.62
N LYS A 190 -17.98 7.96 -4.83
CA LYS A 190 -19.39 7.86 -5.21
C LYS A 190 -19.52 6.80 -6.27
N ASP A 191 -19.27 5.57 -5.85
CA ASP A 191 -19.21 4.42 -6.74
C ASP A 191 -20.61 4.10 -7.28
N ALA A 192 -20.72 4.02 -8.59
CA ALA A 192 -21.93 3.66 -9.31
C ALA A 192 -21.55 3.15 -10.69
N ILE A 193 -22.27 2.15 -11.21
CA ILE A 193 -22.14 1.80 -12.63
C ILE A 193 -22.50 3.02 -13.48
N PHE A 194 -21.79 3.21 -14.61
CA PHE A 194 -21.91 4.44 -15.38
C PHE A 194 -23.35 4.76 -15.80
N ALA A 195 -24.13 3.73 -16.17
CA ALA A 195 -25.54 3.88 -16.55
C ALA A 195 -26.44 4.43 -15.41
N ASN A 196 -26.08 4.20 -14.16
CA ASN A 196 -26.83 4.64 -12.98
C ASN A 196 -26.15 5.83 -12.28
N MET A 197 -25.03 6.32 -12.81
CA MET A 197 -24.26 7.39 -12.19
C MET A 197 -24.97 8.73 -12.43
N THR A 198 -25.49 9.31 -11.37
CA THR A 198 -26.09 10.65 -11.45
C THR A 198 -25.02 11.71 -11.71
N LEU A 199 -25.43 12.85 -12.26
CA LEU A 199 -24.53 14.00 -12.44
C LEU A 199 -23.95 14.48 -11.09
N ASP A 200 -24.72 14.36 -10.00
CA ASP A 200 -24.28 14.73 -8.67
C ASP A 200 -23.22 13.76 -8.13
N ASP A 201 -23.40 12.45 -8.32
CA ASP A 201 -22.39 11.46 -7.95
C ASP A 201 -21.11 11.63 -8.77
N TYR A 202 -21.24 11.95 -10.06
CA TYR A 202 -20.10 12.27 -10.92
C TYR A 202 -19.34 13.50 -10.41
N ASN A 203 -20.03 14.62 -10.23
CA ASN A 203 -19.44 15.87 -9.79
C ASN A 203 -18.83 15.77 -8.38
N ALA A 204 -19.47 15.04 -7.47
CA ALA A 204 -18.99 14.87 -6.10
C ALA A 204 -17.61 14.21 -6.04
N ALA A 205 -17.34 13.19 -6.86
CA ALA A 205 -16.04 12.53 -6.90
C ALA A 205 -15.01 13.30 -7.74
N VAL A 206 -15.43 13.95 -8.83
CA VAL A 206 -14.55 14.68 -9.75
C VAL A 206 -14.01 15.97 -9.15
N ARG A 207 -14.87 16.79 -8.52
CA ARG A 207 -14.49 18.13 -8.00
C ARG A 207 -13.23 18.13 -7.12
N PRO A 208 -13.10 17.29 -6.07
CA PRO A 208 -11.91 17.32 -5.21
C PRO A 208 -10.61 16.92 -5.91
N LYS A 209 -10.69 16.11 -6.98
CA LYS A 209 -9.53 15.62 -7.75
C LYS A 209 -9.24 16.40 -9.03
N VAL A 210 -10.17 17.25 -9.47
CA VAL A 210 -9.98 18.13 -10.63
C VAL A 210 -9.84 19.59 -10.19
N HIS A 211 -10.88 20.14 -9.58
CA HIS A 211 -10.93 21.55 -9.21
C HIS A 211 -10.02 21.82 -8.00
N GLY A 212 -10.00 20.90 -7.03
CA GLY A 212 -9.12 20.99 -5.86
C GLY A 212 -7.64 21.20 -6.20
N PRO A 213 -6.98 20.26 -6.91
CA PRO A 213 -5.58 20.42 -7.27
C PRO A 213 -5.31 21.56 -8.25
N TRP A 214 -6.24 21.90 -9.15
CA TRP A 214 -6.11 23.09 -9.99
C TRP A 214 -6.08 24.37 -9.15
N ASN A 215 -7.00 24.51 -8.19
CA ASN A 215 -7.03 25.64 -7.29
C ASN A 215 -5.76 25.71 -6.43
N LEU A 216 -5.25 24.58 -5.93
CA LEU A 216 -3.98 24.53 -5.21
C LEU A 216 -2.80 24.97 -6.09
N HIS A 217 -2.76 24.54 -7.35
CA HIS A 217 -1.75 24.97 -8.33
C HIS A 217 -1.80 26.49 -8.58
N GLU A 218 -2.99 27.08 -8.60
CA GLU A 218 -3.20 28.50 -8.89
C GLU A 218 -2.96 29.41 -7.69
N VAL A 219 -3.32 28.96 -6.48
CA VAL A 219 -3.30 29.80 -5.27
C VAL A 219 -1.96 29.71 -4.54
N LEU A 220 -1.29 28.56 -4.56
CA LEU A 220 -0.01 28.39 -3.87
C LEU A 220 1.15 29.05 -4.64
N PRO A 221 2.27 29.37 -3.94
CA PRO A 221 3.51 29.75 -4.60
C PRO A 221 3.90 28.73 -5.67
N LYS A 222 4.48 29.20 -6.78
CA LYS A 222 4.90 28.32 -7.88
C LYS A 222 6.15 27.52 -7.52
N GLU A 223 7.11 28.16 -6.84
CA GLU A 223 8.37 27.58 -6.37
C GLU A 223 8.19 26.81 -5.04
N LEU A 224 7.71 25.57 -5.15
CA LEU A 224 7.61 24.62 -4.04
C LEU A 224 8.73 23.59 -4.12
N ASP A 225 9.19 23.12 -2.96
CA ASP A 225 10.14 22.02 -2.81
C ASP A 225 9.53 20.70 -3.28
N PHE A 226 8.21 20.55 -3.17
CA PHE A 226 7.42 19.45 -3.71
C PHE A 226 5.95 19.82 -3.90
N PHE A 227 5.30 19.21 -4.90
CA PHE A 227 3.86 19.27 -5.13
C PHE A 227 3.36 17.87 -5.48
N ILE A 228 2.77 17.17 -4.52
CA ILE A 228 2.43 15.75 -4.65
C ILE A 228 0.91 15.62 -4.79
N LEU A 229 0.47 14.86 -5.79
CA LEU A 229 -0.93 14.53 -6.03
C LEU A 229 -1.14 13.04 -5.68
N LEU A 230 -2.03 12.75 -4.72
CA LEU A 230 -2.41 11.36 -4.43
C LEU A 230 -3.53 10.94 -5.39
N SER A 231 -3.19 10.12 -6.37
CA SER A 231 -4.05 9.54 -7.38
C SER A 231 -4.25 8.04 -7.11
N SER A 232 -4.69 7.29 -8.11
CA SER A 232 -4.88 5.85 -8.01
C SER A 232 -4.65 5.18 -9.36
N GLY A 233 -4.09 3.96 -9.34
CA GLY A 233 -3.91 3.14 -10.54
C GLY A 233 -5.20 2.88 -11.32
N SER A 234 -6.37 3.03 -10.68
CA SER A 234 -7.68 2.99 -11.34
C SER A 234 -7.84 4.03 -12.46
N GLY A 235 -7.13 5.17 -12.40
CA GLY A 235 -7.10 6.15 -13.50
C GLY A 235 -6.42 5.65 -14.77
N ILE A 236 -5.62 4.59 -14.66
CA ILE A 236 -4.84 3.99 -15.76
C ILE A 236 -5.54 2.74 -16.29
N VAL A 237 -5.79 1.76 -15.41
CA VAL A 237 -6.37 0.46 -15.82
C VAL A 237 -7.90 0.43 -15.83
N GLY A 238 -8.52 1.49 -15.31
CA GLY A 238 -9.97 1.54 -15.12
C GLY A 238 -10.43 0.70 -13.93
N LYS A 239 -11.61 1.05 -13.41
CA LYS A 239 -12.34 0.21 -12.44
C LYS A 239 -13.84 0.32 -12.65
N GLY A 240 -14.49 -0.83 -12.75
CA GLY A 240 -15.95 -0.93 -12.84
C GLY A 240 -16.62 -0.19 -11.69
N GLY A 241 -17.64 0.61 -11.99
CA GLY A 241 -18.36 1.40 -10.99
C GLY A 241 -17.64 2.68 -10.52
N GLN A 242 -16.47 3.01 -11.05
CA GLN A 242 -15.66 4.15 -10.58
C GLN A 242 -15.28 5.14 -11.69
N ALA A 243 -16.12 5.28 -12.73
CA ALA A 243 -15.84 6.17 -13.87
C ALA A 243 -15.53 7.63 -13.45
N ASN A 244 -16.30 8.18 -12.50
CA ASN A 244 -16.09 9.49 -11.91
C ASN A 244 -14.75 9.62 -11.17
N TYR A 245 -14.37 8.61 -10.39
CA TYR A 245 -13.10 8.56 -9.67
C TYR A 245 -11.91 8.45 -10.63
N CYS A 246 -12.00 7.58 -11.64
CA CYS A 246 -10.96 7.36 -12.65
C CYS A 246 -10.66 8.65 -13.42
N VAL A 247 -11.68 9.43 -13.81
CA VAL A 247 -11.50 10.74 -14.47
C VAL A 247 -10.71 11.71 -13.59
N GLY A 248 -11.03 11.78 -12.30
CA GLY A 248 -10.31 12.64 -11.36
C GLY A 248 -8.83 12.26 -11.23
N ASN A 249 -8.53 10.96 -11.16
CA ASN A 249 -7.16 10.45 -11.10
C ASN A 249 -6.38 10.77 -12.40
N ALA A 250 -6.95 10.44 -13.57
CA ALA A 250 -6.32 10.72 -14.85
C ALA A 250 -6.06 12.23 -15.08
N TYR A 251 -6.92 13.11 -14.53
CA TYR A 251 -6.68 14.55 -14.54
C TYR A 251 -5.48 14.94 -13.68
N GLN A 252 -5.32 14.36 -12.48
CA GLN A 252 -4.16 14.62 -11.63
C GLN A 252 -2.85 14.20 -12.31
N ASP A 253 -2.87 13.10 -13.05
CA ASP A 253 -1.72 12.65 -13.85
C ASP A 253 -1.34 13.68 -14.92
N ALA A 254 -2.34 14.22 -15.62
CA ALA A 254 -2.15 15.26 -16.61
C ALA A 254 -1.68 16.58 -15.99
N LEU A 255 -2.17 16.94 -14.80
CA LEU A 255 -1.77 18.15 -14.09
C LEU A 255 -0.32 18.09 -13.60
N ALA A 256 0.14 16.93 -13.10
CA ALA A 256 1.54 16.74 -12.74
C ALA A 256 2.44 16.95 -13.97
N ARG A 257 2.10 16.33 -15.11
CA ARG A 257 2.78 16.53 -16.39
C ARG A 257 2.76 18.01 -16.83
N HIS A 258 1.64 18.69 -16.68
CA HIS A 258 1.50 20.11 -16.99
C HIS A 258 2.45 20.98 -16.14
N ARG A 259 2.45 20.80 -14.81
CA ARG A 259 3.35 21.54 -13.90
C ARG A 259 4.82 21.31 -14.25
N VAL A 260 5.22 20.07 -14.47
CA VAL A 260 6.60 19.72 -14.85
C VAL A 260 6.99 20.32 -16.20
N SER A 261 6.06 20.40 -17.17
CA SER A 261 6.31 21.06 -18.46
C SER A 261 6.58 22.58 -18.33
N GLN A 262 6.17 23.18 -17.22
CA GLN A 262 6.43 24.58 -16.87
C GLN A 262 7.70 24.75 -16.00
N GLY A 263 8.46 23.67 -15.78
CA GLY A 263 9.64 23.67 -14.90
C GLY A 263 9.32 23.58 -13.40
N LEU A 264 8.04 23.49 -13.03
CA LEU A 264 7.60 23.41 -11.64
C LEU A 264 7.66 21.96 -11.14
N LYS A 265 8.06 21.77 -9.88
CA LYS A 265 8.01 20.44 -9.25
C LYS A 265 6.56 19.96 -9.15
N ALA A 266 6.33 18.72 -9.59
CA ALA A 266 5.12 17.96 -9.32
C ALA A 266 5.34 16.46 -9.54
N THR A 267 4.71 15.65 -8.69
CA THR A 267 4.65 14.20 -8.87
C THR A 267 3.26 13.70 -8.51
N VAL A 268 2.69 12.82 -9.34
CA VAL A 268 1.50 12.05 -8.98
C VAL A 268 1.89 10.66 -8.48
N LEU A 269 1.26 10.24 -7.39
CA LEU A 269 1.34 8.88 -6.86
C LEU A 269 0.04 8.15 -7.19
N ASP A 270 0.05 7.28 -8.19
CA ASP A 270 -1.09 6.41 -8.49
C ASP A 270 -1.09 5.23 -7.52
N LEU A 271 -1.70 5.44 -6.37
CA LEU A 271 -1.70 4.47 -5.27
C LEU A 271 -2.55 3.24 -5.61
N GLY A 272 -2.02 2.07 -5.23
CA GLY A 272 -2.79 0.83 -5.08
C GLY A 272 -3.48 0.78 -3.71
N ILE A 273 -3.73 -0.42 -3.19
CA ILE A 273 -4.29 -0.60 -1.85
C ILE A 273 -3.24 -0.19 -0.81
N ILE A 274 -3.63 0.54 0.23
CA ILE A 274 -2.77 0.77 1.41
C ILE A 274 -3.40 0.03 2.59
N LEU A 275 -2.67 -0.92 3.19
CA LEU A 275 -3.21 -1.88 4.17
C LEU A 275 -3.54 -1.25 5.53
N SER A 276 -2.69 -0.33 6.01
CA SER A 276 -2.74 0.14 7.40
C SER A 276 -3.52 1.44 7.59
N VAL A 277 -3.67 2.24 6.53
CA VAL A 277 -4.20 3.61 6.59
C VAL A 277 -4.96 3.98 5.32
N GLY A 278 -6.03 4.77 5.46
CA GLY A 278 -6.85 5.24 4.34
C GLY A 278 -8.20 4.52 4.21
N TYR A 279 -8.94 4.84 3.13
CA TYR A 279 -10.33 4.37 2.94
C TYR A 279 -10.46 2.84 2.93
N ALA A 280 -9.49 2.12 2.35
CA ALA A 280 -9.49 0.66 2.28
C ALA A 280 -9.25 -0.02 3.64
N ALA A 281 -8.46 0.61 4.52
CA ALA A 281 -8.23 0.11 5.88
C ALA A 281 -9.44 0.31 6.81
N GLU A 282 -10.26 1.33 6.55
CA GLU A 282 -11.48 1.62 7.31
C GLU A 282 -12.68 0.73 6.90
N LYS A 283 -12.56 -0.11 5.85
CA LYS A 283 -13.62 -1.02 5.37
C LYS A 283 -13.06 -2.41 4.98
N ILE A 284 -13.23 -3.39 5.87
CA ILE A 284 -12.71 -4.77 5.73
C ILE A 284 -13.12 -5.44 4.40
N ASP A 285 -14.37 -5.27 3.97
CA ASP A 285 -14.91 -5.90 2.73
C ASP A 285 -14.23 -5.41 1.44
N VAL A 286 -13.63 -4.22 1.46
CA VAL A 286 -12.99 -3.61 0.27
C VAL A 286 -11.62 -4.24 -0.03
N MET A 287 -10.94 -4.79 0.98
CA MET A 287 -9.60 -5.37 0.80
C MET A 287 -9.61 -6.66 -0.03
N GLY A 288 -10.61 -7.52 0.18
CA GLY A 288 -10.74 -8.78 -0.56
C GLY A 288 -10.93 -8.55 -2.06
N HIS A 289 -11.86 -7.66 -2.41
CA HIS A 289 -12.18 -7.33 -3.80
C HIS A 289 -11.01 -6.66 -4.54
N LEU A 290 -10.28 -5.75 -3.89
CA LEU A 290 -9.14 -5.07 -4.53
C LEU A 290 -7.93 -6.01 -4.77
N ARG A 291 -7.70 -7.01 -3.90
CA ARG A 291 -6.68 -8.05 -4.14
C ARG A 291 -7.07 -8.95 -5.31
N ALA A 292 -8.36 -9.30 -5.43
CA ALA A 292 -8.87 -10.05 -6.58
C ALA A 292 -8.71 -9.27 -7.90
N GLN A 293 -8.68 -7.94 -7.83
CA GLN A 293 -8.40 -7.03 -8.96
C GLN A 293 -6.90 -6.77 -9.19
N GLY A 294 -6.00 -7.59 -8.62
CA GLY A 294 -4.56 -7.58 -8.90
C GLY A 294 -3.82 -6.33 -8.47
N TYR A 295 -4.38 -5.60 -7.49
CA TYR A 295 -3.61 -4.60 -6.77
C TYR A 295 -2.81 -5.27 -5.65
N SER A 296 -1.49 -5.06 -5.67
CA SER A 296 -0.64 -5.35 -4.52
C SER A 296 -0.85 -4.30 -3.44
N ALA A 297 -0.77 -4.75 -2.20
CA ALA A 297 -1.08 -3.94 -1.04
C ALA A 297 0.20 -3.30 -0.49
N LEU A 298 0.26 -1.97 -0.49
CA LEU A 298 1.36 -1.20 0.06
C LEU A 298 1.23 -1.09 1.58
N ARG A 299 2.38 -1.21 2.25
CA ARG A 299 2.52 -0.94 3.68
C ARG A 299 2.68 0.56 3.92
N GLU A 300 2.39 1.00 5.14
CA GLU A 300 2.51 2.41 5.51
C GLU A 300 3.97 2.90 5.44
N GLU A 301 4.93 2.05 5.79
CA GLU A 301 6.35 2.36 5.71
C GLU A 301 6.82 2.56 4.27
N GLU A 302 6.25 1.81 3.32
CA GLU A 302 6.52 1.96 1.89
C GLU A 302 5.95 3.27 1.36
N TYR A 303 4.76 3.66 1.83
CA TYR A 303 4.17 4.96 1.55
C TYR A 303 5.03 6.11 2.10
N HIS A 304 5.51 6.00 3.35
CA HIS A 304 6.42 7.01 3.93
C HIS A 304 7.77 7.06 3.23
N ALA A 305 8.32 5.93 2.78
CA ALA A 305 9.56 5.90 2.00
C ALA A 305 9.43 6.62 0.65
N LEU A 306 8.28 6.45 -0.03
CA LEU A 306 7.97 7.19 -1.26
C LEU A 306 7.84 8.70 -0.98
N LEU A 307 7.17 9.07 0.11
CA LEU A 307 7.09 10.48 0.50
C LEU A 307 8.47 11.06 0.86
N ASP A 308 9.34 10.29 1.51
CA ASP A 308 10.71 10.70 1.85
C ASP A 308 11.51 11.06 0.60
N GLU A 309 11.46 10.20 -0.42
CA GLU A 309 12.11 10.50 -1.69
C GLU A 309 11.48 11.73 -2.36
N LEU A 310 10.15 11.82 -2.42
CA LEU A 310 9.48 12.90 -3.17
C LEU A 310 9.49 14.26 -2.48
N CYS A 311 9.59 14.29 -1.15
CA CYS A 311 9.59 15.52 -0.38
C CYS A 311 11.00 16.10 -0.16
N ASN A 312 12.05 15.41 -0.61
CA ASN A 312 13.43 15.89 -0.51
C ASN A 312 13.62 17.17 -1.36
N PRO A 313 13.89 18.34 -0.74
CA PRO A 313 14.01 19.60 -1.47
C PRO A 313 15.20 19.62 -2.43
N THR A 314 16.23 18.79 -2.18
CA THR A 314 17.43 18.70 -3.03
C THR A 314 17.19 17.94 -4.32
N ASN A 315 16.07 17.22 -4.44
CA ASN A 315 15.73 16.51 -5.67
C ASN A 315 15.43 17.51 -6.79
N PRO A 316 16.00 17.31 -7.99
CA PRO A 316 15.72 18.15 -9.14
C PRO A 316 14.25 18.00 -9.54
N THR A 317 13.74 18.95 -10.32
CA THR A 317 12.43 18.78 -10.97
C THR A 317 12.43 17.47 -11.75
N PRO A 318 11.47 16.57 -11.52
CA PRO A 318 11.46 15.28 -12.20
C PRO A 318 11.31 15.51 -13.71
N PRO A 319 11.94 14.70 -14.57
CA PRO A 319 11.63 14.73 -15.99
C PRO A 319 10.16 14.37 -16.22
N LEU A 320 9.57 14.80 -17.34
CA LEU A 320 8.16 14.53 -17.68
C LEU A 320 7.77 13.05 -17.56
N THR A 321 8.68 12.13 -17.88
CA THR A 321 8.46 10.68 -17.79
C THR A 321 8.44 10.14 -16.35
N ARG A 322 8.88 10.93 -15.37
CA ARG A 322 8.92 10.57 -13.94
C ARG A 322 7.99 11.45 -13.09
N SER A 323 7.12 12.24 -13.70
CA SER A 323 6.10 13.00 -12.97
C SER A 323 4.92 12.14 -12.53
N GLN A 324 4.87 10.87 -12.94
CA GLN A 324 3.82 9.90 -12.63
C GLN A 324 4.44 8.59 -12.16
N LEU A 325 4.06 8.16 -10.94
CA LEU A 325 4.52 6.92 -10.34
C LEU A 325 3.34 5.99 -10.10
N SER A 326 3.32 4.89 -10.83
CA SER A 326 2.29 3.86 -10.78
C SER A 326 2.67 2.75 -9.80
N LEU A 327 1.84 2.60 -8.76
CA LEU A 327 2.15 1.74 -7.61
C LEU A 327 1.08 0.66 -7.42
N GLY A 328 1.50 -0.44 -6.81
CA GLY A 328 0.57 -1.51 -6.43
C GLY A 328 -0.02 -2.29 -7.61
N PHE A 329 0.58 -2.23 -8.81
CA PHE A 329 0.25 -3.18 -9.87
C PHE A 329 0.96 -4.50 -9.62
N GLU A 330 0.21 -5.58 -9.44
CA GLU A 330 0.80 -6.92 -9.33
C GLU A 330 1.41 -7.34 -10.67
N ILE A 331 2.59 -7.97 -10.63
CA ILE A 331 3.26 -8.43 -11.85
C ILE A 331 2.69 -9.78 -12.31
N PRO A 332 2.61 -10.04 -13.64
CA PRO A 332 2.06 -11.28 -14.18
C PRO A 332 2.71 -12.55 -13.63
N GLU A 333 4.01 -12.53 -13.32
CA GLU A 333 4.70 -13.67 -12.72
C GLU A 333 4.19 -14.00 -11.32
N THR A 334 3.94 -12.99 -10.47
CA THR A 334 3.38 -13.19 -9.13
C THR A 334 1.96 -13.73 -9.20
N LEU A 335 1.14 -13.27 -10.16
CA LEU A 335 -0.18 -13.86 -10.36
C LEU A 335 -0.09 -15.32 -10.81
N ARG A 336 0.84 -15.63 -11.72
CA ARG A 336 1.07 -17.00 -12.20
C ARG A 336 1.50 -17.93 -11.06
N SER A 337 2.42 -17.50 -10.19
CA SER A 337 2.85 -18.30 -9.04
C SER A 337 1.75 -18.53 -8.01
N LYS A 338 0.77 -17.61 -7.94
CA LYS A 338 -0.44 -17.74 -7.11
C LYS A 338 -1.59 -18.50 -7.80
N GLY A 339 -1.43 -18.93 -9.06
CA GLY A 339 -2.50 -19.58 -9.83
C GLY A 339 -3.69 -18.66 -10.15
N ILE A 340 -3.47 -17.34 -10.18
CA ILE A 340 -4.51 -16.33 -10.44
C ILE A 340 -4.49 -15.98 -11.94
N GLU A 341 -5.67 -16.00 -12.58
CA GLU A 341 -5.83 -15.58 -13.98
C GLU A 341 -5.42 -14.11 -14.16
N PHE A 342 -4.78 -13.79 -15.28
CA PHE A 342 -4.42 -12.41 -15.58
C PHE A 342 -5.66 -11.55 -15.79
N LEU A 343 -5.54 -10.29 -15.38
CA LEU A 343 -6.62 -9.32 -15.52
C LEU A 343 -6.66 -8.77 -16.94
N GLY A 344 -7.84 -8.32 -17.36
CA GLY A 344 -8.04 -7.80 -18.73
C GLY A 344 -7.02 -6.73 -19.15
N TRP A 345 -6.74 -5.77 -18.27
CA TRP A 345 -5.78 -4.69 -18.53
C TRP A 345 -4.34 -5.20 -18.74
N MET A 346 -3.96 -6.36 -18.19
CA MET A 346 -2.62 -6.93 -18.34
C MET A 346 -2.32 -7.41 -19.76
N TYR A 347 -3.35 -7.58 -20.58
CA TYR A 347 -3.21 -7.95 -21.99
C TYR A 347 -3.04 -6.71 -22.90
N GLU A 348 -3.23 -5.50 -22.37
CA GLU A 348 -3.06 -4.29 -23.16
C GLU A 348 -1.57 -4.04 -23.50
N PRO A 349 -1.26 -3.50 -24.70
CA PRO A 349 0.11 -3.24 -25.12
C PRO A 349 0.91 -2.36 -24.15
N LEU A 350 0.24 -1.47 -23.42
CA LEU A 350 0.82 -0.57 -22.43
C LEU A 350 1.54 -1.33 -21.30
N PHE A 351 1.09 -2.53 -20.96
CA PHE A 351 1.60 -3.31 -19.82
C PHE A 351 2.50 -4.48 -20.24
N ARG A 352 2.88 -4.56 -21.52
CA ARG A 352 3.73 -5.64 -22.04
C ARG A 352 5.05 -5.77 -21.28
N GLN A 353 5.60 -4.65 -20.79
CA GLN A 353 6.85 -4.61 -20.04
C GLN A 353 6.72 -5.31 -18.69
N LEU A 354 5.54 -5.33 -18.07
CA LEU A 354 5.33 -6.04 -16.79
C LEU A 354 5.53 -7.55 -16.94
N HIS A 355 5.23 -8.11 -18.12
CA HIS A 355 5.47 -9.54 -18.43
C HIS A 355 6.95 -9.89 -18.59
N GLN A 356 7.84 -8.89 -18.69
CA GLN A 356 9.29 -9.08 -18.79
C GLN A 356 9.98 -9.03 -17.43
N ILE A 357 9.30 -8.53 -16.40
CA ILE A 357 9.84 -8.51 -15.04
C ILE A 357 9.95 -9.97 -14.55
N ARG A 358 11.10 -10.30 -13.98
CA ARG A 358 11.40 -11.60 -13.38
C ARG A 358 11.70 -11.43 -11.90
N THR A 359 11.06 -12.22 -11.05
CA THR A 359 11.35 -12.23 -9.61
C THR A 359 12.67 -12.96 -9.37
N LEU A 360 13.64 -12.25 -8.77
CA LEU A 360 14.92 -12.81 -8.32
C LEU A 360 14.66 -13.71 -7.11
N GLY A 361 14.15 -14.93 -7.31
CA GLY A 361 13.96 -15.87 -6.20
C GLY A 361 13.02 -17.05 -6.41
N GLY A 362 12.30 -17.15 -7.52
CA GLY A 362 11.41 -18.30 -7.78
C GLY A 362 11.97 -19.22 -8.85
N VAL A 363 12.61 -20.33 -8.45
CA VAL A 363 12.64 -21.51 -9.33
C VAL A 363 11.20 -22.00 -9.41
N VAL A 364 10.53 -21.74 -10.53
CA VAL A 364 9.16 -22.19 -10.78
C VAL A 364 9.22 -23.63 -11.25
N GLU A 365 8.75 -24.58 -10.44
CA GLU A 365 8.19 -25.81 -10.96
C GLU A 365 7.01 -25.44 -11.88
N GLU A 366 7.03 -25.90 -13.12
CA GLU A 366 5.94 -25.73 -14.09
C GLU A 366 4.64 -26.33 -13.54
N ASN A 367 3.81 -25.50 -12.89
CA ASN A 367 2.51 -25.96 -12.41
C ASN A 367 1.47 -25.90 -13.55
N LYS A 368 0.92 -27.07 -13.87
CA LYS A 368 0.08 -27.40 -15.04
C LYS A 368 -1.40 -26.99 -14.92
N ASP A 369 -1.79 -26.15 -13.96
CA ASP A 369 -3.21 -26.00 -13.59
C ASP A 369 -3.91 -24.78 -14.20
N THR A 370 -3.84 -24.60 -15.52
CA THR A 370 -4.89 -23.82 -16.21
C THR A 370 -5.98 -24.79 -16.64
N VAL A 371 -7.08 -24.85 -15.89
CA VAL A 371 -8.20 -25.75 -16.20
C VAL A 371 -8.81 -25.32 -17.54
N ASN A 372 -8.58 -26.11 -18.59
CA ASN A 372 -9.14 -25.85 -19.90
C ASN A 372 -10.60 -26.35 -19.92
N TYR A 373 -11.53 -25.48 -19.53
CA TYR A 373 -12.96 -25.79 -19.50
C TYR A 373 -13.50 -26.20 -20.88
N SER A 374 -12.94 -25.67 -21.98
CA SER A 374 -13.32 -26.09 -23.33
C SER A 374 -12.98 -27.57 -23.61
N MET A 375 -11.88 -28.08 -23.06
CA MET A 375 -11.53 -29.51 -23.16
C MET A 375 -12.39 -30.38 -22.24
N LEU A 376 -12.68 -29.91 -21.02
CA LEU A 376 -13.52 -30.64 -20.07
C LEU A 376 -14.98 -30.75 -20.56
N LEU A 377 -15.53 -29.67 -21.10
CA LEU A 377 -16.89 -29.66 -21.68
C LEU A 377 -16.98 -30.47 -22.98
N ALA A 378 -15.95 -30.42 -23.83
CA ALA A 378 -15.89 -31.24 -25.03
C ALA A 378 -15.73 -32.75 -24.72
N GLY A 379 -15.25 -33.09 -23.52
CA GLY A 379 -15.08 -34.47 -23.04
C GLY A 379 -16.22 -35.00 -22.17
N ALA A 380 -17.24 -34.18 -21.85
CA ALA A 380 -18.39 -34.63 -21.08
C ALA A 380 -19.29 -35.55 -21.94
N GLU A 381 -19.53 -36.77 -21.47
CA GLU A 381 -20.34 -37.79 -22.18
C GLU A 381 -21.85 -37.71 -21.89
N THR A 382 -22.26 -36.94 -20.89
CA THR A 382 -23.67 -36.73 -20.54
C THR A 382 -23.92 -35.27 -20.20
N GLN A 383 -25.18 -34.84 -20.34
CA GLN A 383 -25.60 -33.50 -19.92
C GLN A 383 -25.34 -33.29 -18.42
N GLU A 384 -25.68 -34.26 -17.59
CA GLU A 384 -25.41 -34.23 -16.14
C GLU A 384 -23.93 -34.03 -15.80
N ALA A 385 -23.01 -34.66 -16.56
CA ALA A 385 -21.57 -34.47 -16.37
C ALA A 385 -21.11 -33.06 -16.74
N ALA A 386 -21.67 -32.46 -17.80
CA ALA A 386 -21.40 -31.07 -18.15
C ALA A 386 -21.94 -30.09 -17.10
N GLU A 387 -23.14 -30.36 -16.57
CA GLU A 387 -23.77 -29.57 -15.51
C GLU A 387 -22.95 -29.55 -14.23
N ASP A 388 -22.42 -30.70 -13.80
CA ASP A 388 -21.58 -30.78 -12.60
C ASP A 388 -20.23 -30.06 -12.79
N VAL A 389 -19.61 -30.14 -13.97
CA VAL A 389 -18.37 -29.40 -14.29
C VAL A 389 -18.62 -27.89 -14.22
N ILE A 390 -19.71 -27.41 -14.82
CA ILE A 390 -20.05 -25.99 -14.84
C ILE A 390 -20.45 -25.51 -13.44
N THR A 391 -21.26 -26.28 -12.71
CA THR A 391 -21.67 -25.94 -11.34
C THR A 391 -20.46 -25.79 -10.43
N LYS A 392 -19.51 -26.74 -10.50
CA LYS A 392 -18.26 -26.65 -9.74
C LYS A 392 -17.43 -25.43 -10.13
N ALA A 393 -17.32 -25.14 -11.44
CA ALA A 393 -16.60 -23.97 -11.93
C ALA A 393 -17.23 -22.65 -11.45
N ILE A 394 -18.57 -22.55 -11.43
CA ILE A 394 -19.29 -21.38 -10.91
C ILE A 394 -19.04 -21.23 -9.41
N VAL A 395 -19.09 -22.31 -8.62
CA VAL A 395 -18.80 -22.26 -7.17
C VAL A 395 -17.37 -21.78 -6.91
N GLU A 396 -16.39 -22.31 -7.63
CA GLU A 396 -14.99 -21.87 -7.50
C GLU A 396 -14.80 -20.41 -7.94
N LYS A 397 -15.52 -19.95 -8.97
CA LYS A 397 -15.50 -18.56 -9.42
C LYS A 397 -16.13 -17.62 -8.38
N LEU A 398 -17.26 -17.99 -7.80
CA LEU A 398 -17.94 -17.23 -6.74
C LEU A 398 -17.11 -17.17 -5.46
N SER A 399 -16.50 -18.29 -5.06
CA SER A 399 -15.57 -18.35 -3.93
C SER A 399 -14.44 -17.32 -4.08
N ARG A 400 -13.80 -17.28 -5.26
CA ARG A 400 -12.75 -16.30 -5.55
C ARG A 400 -13.26 -14.85 -5.63
N ALA A 401 -14.44 -14.63 -6.20
CA ALA A 401 -15.00 -13.29 -6.40
C ALA A 401 -15.49 -12.65 -5.08
N LEU A 402 -16.05 -13.47 -4.18
CA LEU A 402 -16.65 -13.03 -2.92
C LEU A 402 -15.71 -13.22 -1.71
N GLY A 403 -14.60 -13.95 -1.87
CA GLY A 403 -13.69 -14.28 -0.77
C GLY A 403 -14.27 -15.27 0.25
N ILE A 404 -15.25 -16.07 -0.16
CA ILE A 404 -15.94 -17.08 0.66
C ILE A 404 -15.30 -18.45 0.39
N ASP A 405 -15.12 -19.29 1.40
CA ASP A 405 -14.64 -20.66 1.23
C ASP A 405 -15.59 -21.47 0.33
N VAL A 406 -15.05 -22.28 -0.58
CA VAL A 406 -15.81 -23.21 -1.44
C VAL A 406 -16.73 -24.12 -0.60
N ALA A 407 -16.29 -24.53 0.60
CA ALA A 407 -17.09 -25.37 1.51
C ALA A 407 -18.30 -24.65 2.12
N ALA A 408 -18.33 -23.31 2.10
CA ALA A 408 -19.43 -22.49 2.62
C ALA A 408 -20.47 -22.12 1.55
N LEU A 409 -20.23 -22.47 0.28
CA LEU A 409 -21.14 -22.23 -0.83
C LEU A 409 -21.98 -23.48 -1.11
N ASP A 410 -23.28 -23.37 -0.87
CA ASP A 410 -24.26 -24.42 -1.16
C ASP A 410 -24.84 -24.20 -2.57
N ALA A 411 -24.62 -25.16 -3.46
CA ALA A 411 -25.08 -25.09 -4.84
C ALA A 411 -26.62 -25.07 -4.98
N SER A 412 -27.35 -25.42 -3.91
CA SER A 412 -28.82 -25.42 -3.86
C SER A 412 -29.41 -24.08 -3.39
N GLN A 413 -28.59 -23.10 -3.01
CA GLN A 413 -29.05 -21.76 -2.61
C GLN A 413 -29.00 -20.76 -3.78
N PRO A 414 -29.86 -19.73 -3.78
CA PRO A 414 -29.82 -18.64 -4.76
C PRO A 414 -28.55 -17.79 -4.65
N LEU A 415 -28.07 -17.24 -5.77
CA LEU A 415 -26.85 -16.41 -5.78
C LEU A 415 -26.97 -15.13 -4.94
N HIS A 416 -28.16 -14.52 -4.88
CA HIS A 416 -28.38 -13.31 -4.08
C HIS A 416 -28.23 -13.56 -2.57
N ALA A 417 -28.40 -14.80 -2.09
CA ALA A 417 -28.22 -15.15 -0.68
C ALA A 417 -26.76 -15.01 -0.22
N TYR A 418 -25.81 -15.07 -1.15
CA TYR A 418 -24.37 -14.90 -0.91
C TYR A 418 -23.87 -13.47 -1.16
N GLY A 419 -24.78 -12.51 -1.37
CA GLY A 419 -24.40 -11.12 -1.64
C GLY A 419 -23.91 -10.87 -3.07
N VAL A 420 -24.26 -11.74 -4.02
CA VAL A 420 -24.03 -11.48 -5.45
C VAL A 420 -24.89 -10.30 -5.88
N ASP A 421 -24.24 -9.16 -6.12
CA ASP A 421 -24.89 -7.95 -6.63
C ASP A 421 -24.90 -7.92 -8.18
N SER A 422 -25.46 -6.85 -8.74
CA SER A 422 -25.50 -6.68 -10.20
C SER A 422 -24.12 -6.53 -10.85
N LEU A 423 -23.07 -6.19 -10.09
CA LEU A 423 -21.70 -6.07 -10.63
C LEU A 423 -21.07 -7.46 -10.78
N VAL A 424 -21.13 -8.28 -9.73
CA VAL A 424 -20.63 -9.67 -9.74
C VAL A 424 -21.38 -10.49 -10.80
N ALA A 425 -22.68 -10.25 -10.99
CA ALA A 425 -23.47 -10.92 -12.02
C ALA A 425 -23.03 -10.59 -13.45
N VAL A 426 -22.62 -9.36 -13.73
CA VAL A 426 -22.11 -8.95 -15.06
C VAL A 426 -20.72 -9.55 -15.32
N GLU A 427 -19.86 -9.61 -14.30
CA GLU A 427 -18.56 -10.29 -14.39
C GLU A 427 -18.73 -11.80 -14.65
N LEU A 428 -19.66 -12.45 -13.93
CA LEU A 428 -19.97 -13.86 -14.09
C LEU A 428 -20.50 -14.17 -15.51
N ARG A 429 -21.41 -13.33 -16.03
CA ARG A 429 -21.91 -13.46 -17.42
C ARG A 429 -20.77 -13.41 -18.43
N THR A 430 -19.89 -12.41 -18.32
CA THR A 430 -18.78 -12.20 -19.25
C THR A 430 -17.83 -13.40 -19.24
N TRP A 431 -17.57 -13.95 -18.05
CA TRP A 431 -16.76 -15.15 -17.87
C TRP A 431 -17.42 -16.41 -18.44
N LEU A 432 -18.71 -16.64 -18.20
CA LEU A 432 -19.47 -17.78 -18.76
C LEU A 432 -19.48 -17.77 -20.30
N SER A 433 -19.65 -16.59 -20.91
CA SER A 433 -19.59 -16.44 -22.36
C SER A 433 -18.21 -16.77 -22.93
N LYS A 434 -17.14 -16.33 -22.26
CA LYS A 434 -15.76 -16.51 -22.70
C LYS A 434 -15.26 -17.95 -22.52
N GLU A 435 -15.43 -18.53 -21.33
CA GLU A 435 -14.82 -19.82 -20.96
C GLU A 435 -15.73 -21.02 -21.25
N MET A 436 -17.06 -20.81 -21.21
CA MET A 436 -18.05 -21.88 -21.37
C MET A 436 -18.85 -21.74 -22.67
N GLY A 437 -18.65 -20.69 -23.46
CA GLY A 437 -19.37 -20.49 -24.74
C GLY A 437 -20.88 -20.37 -24.58
N ALA A 438 -21.37 -19.84 -23.45
CA ALA A 438 -22.79 -19.72 -23.14
C ALA A 438 -23.19 -18.26 -22.89
N ASP A 439 -24.18 -17.74 -23.63
CA ASP A 439 -24.76 -16.42 -23.38
C ASP A 439 -25.97 -16.53 -22.43
N VAL A 440 -25.86 -15.83 -21.30
CA VAL A 440 -26.82 -15.87 -20.19
C VAL A 440 -27.25 -14.44 -19.88
N ALA A 441 -28.54 -14.18 -19.66
CA ALA A 441 -28.98 -12.85 -19.28
C ALA A 441 -28.62 -12.56 -17.82
N VAL A 442 -28.31 -11.32 -17.48
CA VAL A 442 -27.99 -10.91 -16.09
C VAL A 442 -29.16 -11.19 -15.15
N PHE A 443 -30.41 -11.09 -15.65
CA PHE A 443 -31.60 -11.45 -14.90
C PHE A 443 -31.63 -12.93 -14.50
N ASP A 444 -31.16 -13.83 -15.36
CA ASP A 444 -31.13 -15.27 -15.08
C ASP A 444 -30.09 -15.61 -13.99
N ILE A 445 -29.08 -14.74 -13.80
CA ILE A 445 -28.03 -14.85 -12.78
C ILE A 445 -28.47 -14.25 -11.44
N VAL A 446 -29.19 -13.12 -11.47
CA VAL A 446 -29.60 -12.35 -10.27
C VAL A 446 -30.96 -12.81 -9.73
N GLY A 447 -31.74 -13.56 -10.51
CA GLY A 447 -33.04 -14.09 -10.10
C GLY A 447 -32.97 -15.13 -8.97
N ASP A 448 -34.09 -15.80 -8.69
CA ASP A 448 -34.20 -16.86 -7.68
C ASP A 448 -33.58 -18.21 -8.11
N SER A 449 -32.77 -18.19 -9.17
CA SER A 449 -32.03 -19.34 -9.67
C SER A 449 -30.97 -19.78 -8.65
N THR A 450 -30.91 -21.08 -8.37
CA THR A 450 -29.81 -21.68 -7.58
C THR A 450 -28.56 -21.80 -8.42
N ILE A 451 -27.40 -21.95 -7.78
CA ILE A 451 -26.11 -22.15 -8.50
C ILE A 451 -26.19 -23.40 -9.39
N ARG A 452 -26.84 -24.47 -8.92
CA ARG A 452 -27.06 -25.70 -9.71
C ARG A 452 -27.99 -25.45 -10.90
N SER A 453 -29.10 -24.74 -10.72
CA SER A 453 -29.99 -24.44 -11.86
C SER A 453 -29.33 -23.53 -12.90
N LEU A 454 -28.45 -22.62 -12.46
CA LEU A 454 -27.63 -21.81 -13.36
C LEU A 454 -26.62 -22.69 -14.11
N GLY A 455 -26.00 -23.67 -13.44
CA GLY A 455 -25.14 -24.67 -14.07
C GLY A 455 -25.85 -25.47 -15.16
N SER A 456 -27.07 -25.95 -14.88
CA SER A 456 -27.92 -26.63 -15.87
C SER A 456 -28.28 -25.73 -17.06
N PHE A 457 -28.64 -24.47 -16.78
CA PHE A 457 -28.98 -23.49 -17.81
C PHE A 457 -27.80 -23.16 -18.74
N VAL A 458 -26.61 -23.02 -18.19
CA VAL A 458 -25.36 -22.77 -18.94
C VAL A 458 -24.98 -24.01 -19.77
N ALA A 459 -25.12 -25.22 -19.23
CA ALA A 459 -24.83 -26.46 -19.95
C ALA A 459 -25.70 -26.61 -21.21
N GLY A 460 -26.99 -26.27 -21.11
CA GLY A 460 -27.93 -26.31 -22.24
C GLY A 460 -27.68 -25.24 -23.31
N ARG A 461 -26.97 -24.15 -22.99
CA ARG A 461 -26.66 -23.05 -23.93
C ARG A 461 -25.20 -22.99 -24.39
N SER A 462 -24.35 -23.85 -23.84
CA SER A 462 -22.93 -23.90 -24.19
C SER A 462 -22.74 -24.45 -25.60
N THR A 463 -22.03 -23.70 -26.44
CA THR A 463 -21.59 -24.16 -27.77
C THR A 463 -20.45 -25.19 -27.72
N LEU A 464 -19.91 -25.47 -26.53
CA LEU A 464 -18.75 -26.33 -26.30
C LEU A 464 -19.15 -27.78 -25.90
N VAL A 465 -20.43 -28.02 -25.61
CA VAL A 465 -20.97 -29.34 -25.27
C VAL A 465 -21.44 -30.06 -26.54
N ARG A 466 -20.94 -31.28 -26.79
CA ARG A 466 -21.14 -32.02 -28.04
C ARG A 466 -22.61 -32.34 -28.37
N PHE A 467 -23.46 -32.51 -27.35
CA PHE A 467 -24.88 -32.87 -27.56
C PHE A 467 -25.74 -31.71 -28.07
N ASN A 468 -25.29 -30.46 -27.89
CA ASN A 468 -25.98 -29.27 -28.40
C ASN A 468 -25.66 -28.97 -29.87
N GLN A 469 -24.72 -29.71 -30.49
CA GLN A 469 -24.32 -29.52 -31.89
C GLN A 469 -25.18 -30.33 -32.90
N VAL A 470 -26.25 -30.99 -32.44
CA VAL A 470 -27.10 -31.85 -33.30
C VAL A 470 -28.30 -31.11 -33.90
N GLU A 471 -28.58 -29.88 -33.49
CA GLU A 471 -29.59 -29.01 -34.14
C GLU A 471 -28.94 -27.72 -34.65
N LEU A 472 -28.28 -27.80 -35.81
CA LEU A 472 -28.06 -26.68 -36.73
C LEU A 472 -28.13 -27.17 -38.18
#